data_AF-A0A4Q3T8I1-F1
#
_entry.id   AF-A0A4Q3T8I1-F1
#
_cell.length_a   1.000
_cell.length_b   1.000
_cell.length_c   1.000
_cell.angle_alpha   90.00
_cell.angle_beta   90.00
_cell.angle_gamma   90.00
#
_symmetry.space_group_name_H-M   'P 1'
#
loop_
_entity.id
_entity.type
_entity.pdbx_description
1 polymer ?
#
loop_
_entity_poly.entity_id
_entity_poly.type
_entity_poly.pdbx_seq_one_letter_code
_entity_poly.pdbx_strand_id
1 'polypeptide(L)'
;DVVDFVAGNSKTSPNAAFAGSVPYLMLAGNLVAGWQLARSLLVAQELASAGEDRLFMDAKVVTAQFYADHILSKAPGVRDSIVEGADSVTALALEAF
;
A
#
# COMPACT_ATOMS: atom_id res chain seq x y z
N ASP A 1 -2.56 13.20 -2.96
CA ASP A 1 -3.88 12.56 -3.10
C ASP A 1 -4.40 11.94 -1.82
N VAL A 2 -4.06 10.69 -1.48
CA VAL A 2 -4.70 9.97 -0.34
C VAL A 2 -4.49 10.68 1.00
N VAL A 3 -3.26 11.13 1.26
CA VAL A 3 -2.93 11.88 2.48
C VAL A 3 -3.73 13.19 2.53
N ASP A 4 -3.78 13.91 1.42
CA ASP A 4 -4.52 15.18 1.31
C ASP A 4 -6.02 14.98 1.50
N PHE A 5 -6.59 13.91 0.91
CA PHE A 5 -7.99 13.54 1.07
C PHE A 5 -8.32 13.27 2.54
N VAL A 6 -7.54 12.41 3.20
CA VAL A 6 -7.80 12.04 4.61
C VAL A 6 -7.60 13.23 5.53
N ALA A 7 -6.47 13.95 5.42
CA ALA A 7 -6.17 15.10 6.27
C ALA A 7 -7.14 16.28 6.04
N GLY A 8 -7.49 16.53 4.78
CA GLY A 8 -8.41 17.60 4.38
C GLY A 8 -9.85 17.36 4.81
N ASN A 9 -10.33 16.12 4.74
CA ASN A 9 -11.72 15.79 5.06
C ASN A 9 -11.96 15.39 6.53
N SER A 10 -10.91 15.16 7.32
CA SER A 10 -11.04 14.71 8.72
C SER A 10 -11.95 15.60 9.59
N LYS A 11 -12.02 16.91 9.30
CA LYS A 11 -12.89 17.86 10.03
C LYS A 11 -14.18 18.20 9.27
N THR A 12 -14.10 18.37 7.95
CA THR A 12 -15.22 18.87 7.13
C THR A 12 -16.16 17.77 6.69
N SER A 13 -15.68 16.54 6.54
CA SER A 13 -16.43 15.38 6.06
C SER A 13 -15.89 14.09 6.70
N PRO A 14 -16.04 13.93 8.02
CA PRO A 14 -15.41 12.84 8.78
C PRO A 14 -15.89 11.45 8.31
N ASN A 15 -17.16 11.30 7.91
CA ASN A 15 -17.65 10.03 7.38
C ASN A 15 -16.89 9.62 6.11
N ALA A 16 -16.63 10.57 5.21
CA ALA A 16 -15.87 10.29 3.99
C ALA A 16 -14.41 9.96 4.31
N ALA A 17 -13.78 10.70 5.23
CA ALA A 17 -12.40 10.45 5.64
C ALA A 17 -12.23 9.07 6.33
N PHE A 18 -13.16 8.69 7.22
CA PHE A 18 -13.04 7.47 8.00
C PHE A 18 -13.58 6.22 7.29
N ALA A 19 -14.44 6.36 6.29
CA ALA A 19 -14.81 5.28 5.37
C ALA A 19 -13.59 4.61 4.73
N GLY A 20 -12.54 5.39 4.43
CA GLY A 20 -11.28 4.91 3.88
C GLY A 20 -10.21 4.52 4.90
N SER A 21 -10.49 4.50 6.21
CA SER A 21 -9.47 4.35 7.26
C SER A 21 -8.67 3.04 7.19
N VAL A 22 -9.35 1.89 7.04
CA VAL A 22 -8.69 0.59 6.93
C VAL A 22 -7.94 0.45 5.60
N PRO A 23 -8.52 0.79 4.43
CA PRO A 23 -7.75 0.87 3.18
C PRO A 23 -6.51 1.77 3.27
N TYR A 24 -6.62 2.92 3.95
CA TYR A 24 -5.48 3.83 4.15
C TYR A 24 -4.37 3.20 5.00
N LEU A 25 -4.74 2.53 6.10
CA LEU A 25 -3.79 1.77 6.93
C LEU A 25 -3.06 0.70 6.10
N MET A 26 -3.80 -0.07 5.30
CA MET A 26 -3.23 -1.13 4.46
C MET A 26 -2.33 -0.56 3.36
N LEU A 27 -2.73 0.54 2.73
CA LEU A 27 -1.92 1.23 1.71
C LEU A 27 -0.60 1.72 2.29
N ALA A 28 -0.65 2.38 3.45
CA ALA A 28 0.56 2.89 4.12
C ALA A 28 1.50 1.75 4.51
N GLY A 29 0.97 0.68 5.09
CA GLY A 29 1.76 -0.51 5.45
C GLY A 29 2.43 -1.14 4.23
N ASN A 30 1.67 -1.34 3.14
CA ASN A 30 2.20 -1.95 1.92
C ASN A 30 3.27 -1.06 1.26
N LEU A 31 3.05 0.25 1.22
CA LEU A 31 4.01 1.20 0.66
C LEU A 31 5.35 1.14 1.39
N VAL A 32 5.33 1.20 2.73
CA VAL A 32 6.57 1.20 3.54
C VAL A 32 7.28 -0.15 3.45
N ALA A 33 6.54 -1.27 3.50
CA ALA A 33 7.11 -2.60 3.34
C ALA A 33 7.77 -2.77 1.96
N GLY A 34 7.08 -2.31 0.90
CA GLY A 34 7.60 -2.29 -0.46
C GLY A 34 8.87 -1.46 -0.60
N TRP A 35 8.90 -0.27 -0.01
CA TRP A 35 10.11 0.57 0.02
C TRP A 35 11.28 -0.12 0.71
N GLN A 36 11.05 -0.77 1.85
CA GLN A 36 12.10 -1.50 2.56
C GLN A 36 12.59 -2.73 1.78
N LEU A 37 11.71 -3.42 1.06
CA LEU A 37 12.08 -4.51 0.16
C LEU A 37 12.88 -4.02 -1.04
N ALA A 38 12.52 -2.88 -1.63
CA ALA A 38 13.31 -2.26 -2.69
C ALA A 38 14.73 -1.88 -2.22
N ARG A 39 14.86 -1.36 -0.99
CA ARG A 39 16.20 -1.12 -0.40
C ARG A 39 16.98 -2.42 -0.19
N SER A 40 16.32 -3.47 0.29
CA SER A 40 16.93 -4.79 0.44
C SER A 40 17.35 -5.39 -0.91
N LEU A 41 16.60 -5.14 -1.97
CA LEU A 41 16.89 -5.59 -3.33
C LEU A 41 18.20 -5.00 -3.85
N LEU A 42 18.41 -3.69 -3.69
CA LEU A 42 19.63 -3.01 -4.14
C LEU A 42 20.88 -3.61 -3.49
N VAL A 43 20.85 -3.79 -2.16
CA VAL A 43 21.96 -4.42 -1.43
C VAL A 43 22.14 -5.88 -1.83
N ALA A 44 21.04 -6.62 -2.03
CA ALA A 44 21.12 -8.03 -2.42
C ALA A 44 21.76 -8.22 -3.81
N GLN A 45 21.47 -7.33 -4.76
CA GLN A 45 22.08 -7.36 -6.08
C GLN A 45 23.60 -7.10 -6.04
N GLU A 46 24.04 -6.16 -5.21
CA GLU A 46 25.46 -5.87 -5.00
C GLU A 46 26.19 -7.07 -4.38
N LEU A 47 25.67 -7.62 -3.29
CA LEU A 47 26.27 -8.77 -2.59
C LEU A 47 26.25 -10.06 -3.42
N ALA A 48 25.17 -10.32 -4.16
CA ALA A 48 25.11 -11.45 -5.09
C ALA A 48 26.19 -11.35 -6.18
N SER A 49 26.44 -10.14 -6.69
CA SER A 49 27.48 -9.87 -7.69
C SER A 49 28.89 -10.05 -7.13
N ALA A 50 29.08 -9.80 -5.82
CA ALA A 50 30.31 -10.06 -5.10
C ALA A 50 30.50 -11.55 -4.70
N GLY A 51 29.48 -12.39 -4.91
CA GLY A 51 29.50 -13.81 -4.56
C GLY A 51 29.21 -14.11 -3.09
N GLU A 52 28.75 -13.12 -2.32
CA GLU A 52 28.42 -13.29 -0.90
C GLU A 52 27.02 -13.89 -0.71
N ASP A 53 26.94 -15.01 0.02
CA ASP A 53 25.72 -15.74 0.35
C ASP A 53 24.68 -15.77 -0.79
N ARG A 54 25.15 -16.20 -1.98
CA ARG A 54 24.41 -15.99 -3.22
C ARG A 54 22.98 -16.53 -3.20
N LEU A 55 22.77 -17.70 -2.60
CA LEU A 55 21.43 -18.29 -2.51
C LEU A 55 20.47 -17.42 -1.71
N PHE A 56 20.93 -16.83 -0.60
CA PHE A 56 20.12 -15.93 0.22
C PHE A 56 19.87 -14.59 -0.50
N MET A 57 20.88 -14.04 -1.19
CA MET A 57 20.74 -12.81 -1.95
C MET A 57 19.77 -12.97 -3.14
N ASP A 58 19.88 -14.06 -3.91
CA ASP A 58 18.96 -14.36 -5.01
C ASP A 58 17.52 -14.53 -4.48
N ALA A 59 17.33 -15.15 -3.31
CA ALA A 59 16.02 -15.23 -2.66
C ALA A 59 15.45 -13.85 -2.26
N LYS A 60 16.30 -12.93 -1.79
CA LYS A 60 15.90 -11.54 -1.49
C LYS A 60 15.44 -10.80 -2.74
N VAL A 61 16.15 -10.98 -3.85
CA VAL A 61 15.79 -10.38 -5.15
C VAL A 61 14.39 -10.85 -5.57
N VAL A 62 14.16 -12.16 -5.59
CA VAL A 62 12.87 -12.75 -5.99
C VAL A 62 11.75 -12.30 -5.05
N THR A 63 12.00 -12.24 -3.74
CA THR A 63 10.99 -11.80 -2.76
C THR A 63 10.58 -10.34 -2.98
N ALA A 64 11.54 -9.45 -3.23
CA ALA A 64 11.24 -8.04 -3.48
C ALA A 64 10.46 -7.84 -4.79
N GLN A 65 10.81 -8.58 -5.84
CA GLN A 65 10.09 -8.58 -7.11
C GLN A 65 8.65 -9.07 -6.95
N PHE A 66 8.45 -10.21 -6.27
CA PHE A 66 7.11 -10.73 -5.98
C PHE A 66 6.24 -9.68 -5.26
N TYR A 67 6.80 -9.02 -4.25
CA TYR A 67 6.06 -8.00 -3.50
C TYR A 67 5.67 -6.82 -4.40
N ALA A 68 6.57 -6.37 -5.28
CA ALA A 68 6.28 -5.32 -6.24
C ALA A 68 5.15 -5.72 -7.20
N ASP A 69 5.26 -6.89 -7.80
CA ASP A 69 4.37 -7.35 -8.86
C ASP A 69 2.97 -7.74 -8.34
N HIS A 70 2.88 -8.27 -7.13
CA HIS A 70 1.62 -8.84 -6.61
C HIS A 70 0.96 -8.05 -5.47
N ILE A 71 1.74 -7.26 -4.71
CA ILE A 71 1.22 -6.53 -3.55
C ILE A 71 1.19 -5.03 -3.84
N LEU A 72 2.32 -4.42 -4.23
CA LEU A 72 2.36 -2.98 -4.54
C LEU A 72 1.56 -2.63 -5.79
N SER A 73 1.42 -3.54 -6.74
CA SER A 73 0.59 -3.34 -7.94
C SER A 73 -0.87 -2.98 -7.62
N LYS A 74 -1.35 -3.29 -6.42
CA LYS A 74 -2.71 -2.95 -5.94
C LYS A 74 -2.83 -1.52 -5.43
N ALA A 75 -1.72 -0.82 -5.19
CA ALA A 75 -1.71 0.50 -4.56
C ALA A 75 -2.61 1.54 -5.28
N PRO A 76 -2.65 1.63 -6.64
CA PRO A 76 -3.56 2.54 -7.32
C PRO A 76 -5.04 2.23 -7.03
N GLY A 77 -5.45 0.97 -7.08
CA GLY A 77 -6.83 0.58 -6.77
C GLY A 77 -7.22 0.83 -5.31
N VAL A 78 -6.28 0.63 -4.37
CA VAL A 78 -6.53 0.98 -2.96
C VAL A 78 -6.64 2.51 -2.79
N ARG A 79 -5.81 3.30 -3.48
CA ARG A 79 -5.93 4.76 -3.52
C ARG A 79 -7.32 5.18 -3.99
N ASP A 80 -7.81 4.60 -5.09
CA ASP A 80 -9.13 4.94 -5.64
C ASP A 80 -10.26 4.56 -4.68
N SER A 81 -10.15 3.42 -3.99
CA SER A 81 -11.13 3.04 -2.96
C SER A 81 -11.22 4.03 -1.80
N ILE A 82 -10.13 4.77 -1.50
CA ILE A 82 -10.10 5.77 -0.43
C ILE A 82 -10.67 7.10 -0.90
N VAL A 83 -10.24 7.56 -2.09
CA VAL A 83 -10.56 8.90 -2.58
C VAL A 83 -11.94 8.94 -3.24
N GLU A 84 -12.30 7.92 -4.02
CA GLU A 84 -13.52 7.89 -4.82
C GLU A 84 -14.62 6.99 -4.22
N GLY A 85 -14.26 6.07 -3.32
CA GLY A 85 -15.17 5.05 -2.78
C GLY A 85 -16.01 5.48 -1.57
N ALA A 86 -15.68 6.62 -0.96
CA ALA A 86 -16.21 7.05 0.32
C ALA A 86 -17.75 7.14 0.36
N ASP A 87 -18.36 7.71 -0.69
CA ASP A 87 -19.82 7.94 -0.74
C ASP A 87 -20.61 6.63 -0.71
N SER A 88 -20.06 5.56 -1.30
CA SER A 88 -20.73 4.25 -1.36
C SER A 88 -20.88 3.59 0.02
N VAL A 89 -19.99 3.90 0.97
CA VAL A 89 -20.00 3.34 2.32
C VAL A 89 -21.20 3.84 3.12
N THR A 90 -21.65 5.07 2.86
CA THR A 90 -22.77 5.70 3.58
C THR A 90 -24.04 5.82 2.76
N ALA A 91 -24.08 5.23 1.55
CA ALA A 91 -25.20 5.38 0.62
C ALA A 91 -26.43 4.52 1.01
N LEU A 92 -26.23 3.40 1.69
CA LEU A 92 -27.32 2.49 2.06
C LEU A 92 -28.03 3.01 3.33
N ALA A 93 -29.35 3.16 3.25
CA ALA A 93 -30.18 3.50 4.40
C ALA A 93 -30.14 2.39 5.46
N LEU A 94 -30.22 2.77 6.74
CA LEU A 94 -30.10 1.81 7.86
C LEU A 94 -31.16 0.71 7.81
N GLU A 95 -32.36 1.05 7.37
CA GLU A 95 -33.51 0.14 7.26
C GLU A 95 -33.35 -0.90 6.14
N ALA A 96 -32.36 -0.72 5.27
CA ALA A 96 -32.07 -1.60 4.14
C ALA A 96 -30.87 -2.55 4.41
N PHE A 97 -30.31 -2.56 5.62
CA PHE A 97 -29.35 -3.56 6.12
C PHE A 97 -30.05 -4.73 6.80
#